data_AF-A0A1V2CAF6-F1
#
_entry.id   AF-A0A1V2CAF6-F1
#
_cell.length_a   1.000
_cell.length_b   1.000
_cell.length_c   1.000
_cell.angle_alpha   90.00
_cell.angle_beta   90.00
_cell.angle_gamma   90.00
#
_symmetry.space_group_name_H-M   'P 1'
#
loop_
_entity.id
_entity.type
_entity.pdbx_description
1 polymer ?
#
loop_
_entity_poly.entity_id
_entity_poly.type
_entity_poly.pdbx_seq_one_letter_code
_entity_poly.pdbx_strand_id
1 'polypeptide(L)'
;MKNIILIALVTFLGFSAQAQTKKNKNLKYTTEVNGNCEQCKKRIEKAAFSVPGVKTATWDISSHQLAVILNEEKSSPADLNNAIAKVGHDTKDVKATETDYENLHSCCKYVRE
;
A
#
# COMPACT_ATOMS: atom_id res chain seq x y z
N MET A 1 42.24 34.26 -0.22
CA MET A 1 41.45 33.69 0.89
C MET A 1 40.01 34.21 0.93
N LYS A 2 39.78 35.52 0.84
CA LYS A 2 38.43 36.13 0.82
C LYS A 2 37.53 35.66 -0.34
N ASN A 3 38.12 35.36 -1.50
CA ASN A 3 37.37 34.90 -2.69
C ASN A 3 37.05 33.40 -2.66
N ILE A 4 37.82 32.60 -1.91
CA ILE A 4 37.58 31.14 -1.75
C ILE A 4 36.40 30.92 -0.77
N ILE A 5 36.29 31.76 0.26
CA ILE A 5 35.15 31.75 1.20
C ILE A 5 33.83 32.09 0.50
N LEU A 6 33.87 32.99 -0.50
CA LEU A 6 32.69 33.38 -1.27
C LEU A 6 32.19 32.28 -2.21
N ILE A 7 33.09 31.46 -2.77
CA ILE A 7 32.73 30.36 -3.68
C ILE A 7 32.10 29.19 -2.90
N ALA A 8 32.58 28.91 -1.68
CA ALA A 8 32.02 27.85 -0.83
C ALA A 8 30.59 28.16 -0.31
N LEU A 9 30.25 29.45 -0.16
CA LEU A 9 28.94 29.89 0.32
C LEU A 9 27.85 29.78 -0.76
N VAL A 10 28.22 29.95 -2.04
CA VAL A 10 27.29 29.89 -3.18
C VAL A 10 26.91 28.45 -3.53
N THR A 11 27.78 27.47 -3.27
CA THR A 11 27.50 26.04 -3.50
C THR A 11 26.53 25.41 -2.49
N PHE A 12 26.30 26.02 -1.33
CA PHE A 12 25.41 25.46 -0.30
C PHE A 12 23.92 25.79 -0.53
N LEU A 13 23.61 26.75 -1.40
CA LEU A 13 22.23 27.17 -1.71
C LEU A 13 21.56 26.34 -2.82
N GLY A 14 22.30 25.44 -3.47
CA GLY A 14 21.80 24.66 -4.61
C GLY A 14 21.09 23.34 -4.27
N PHE A 15 21.06 22.92 -2.99
CA PHE A 15 20.64 21.55 -2.63
C PHE A 15 19.23 21.41 -2.03
N SER A 16 18.42 22.47 -2.01
CA SER A 16 17.08 22.43 -1.42
C SER A 16 15.94 22.27 -2.44
N ALA A 17 16.18 21.61 -3.57
CA ALA A 17 15.11 21.04 -4.38
C ALA A 17 14.68 19.69 -3.78
N GLN A 18 14.25 19.69 -2.51
CA GLN A 18 13.61 18.51 -1.95
C GLN A 18 12.28 18.32 -2.67
N ALA A 19 12.20 17.24 -3.43
CA ALA A 19 11.00 16.75 -4.10
C ALA A 19 9.93 16.39 -3.05
N GLN A 20 9.25 17.39 -2.51
CA GLN A 20 8.07 17.20 -1.67
C GLN A 20 6.90 16.95 -2.62
N THR A 21 6.73 15.70 -3.06
CA THR A 21 5.51 15.26 -3.73
C THR A 21 4.33 15.60 -2.84
N LYS A 22 3.46 16.49 -3.32
CA LYS A 22 2.26 16.91 -2.61
C LYS A 22 1.38 15.68 -2.35
N LYS A 23 1.28 15.24 -1.10
CA LYS A 23 0.47 14.09 -0.69
C LYS A 23 -0.99 14.28 -1.10
N ASN A 24 -1.58 13.25 -1.71
CA ASN A 24 -2.96 13.27 -2.16
C ASN A 24 -3.90 12.70 -1.09
N LYS A 25 -4.89 13.51 -0.68
CA LYS A 25 -5.92 13.09 0.30
C LYS A 25 -6.94 12.10 -0.26
N ASN A 26 -6.97 11.89 -1.57
CA ASN A 26 -7.89 11.01 -2.29
C ASN A 26 -7.14 10.24 -3.38
N LEU A 27 -5.98 9.66 -3.04
CA LEU A 27 -5.27 8.78 -3.96
C LEU A 27 -6.18 7.60 -4.32
N LYS A 28 -6.48 7.44 -5.60
CA LYS A 28 -7.10 6.23 -6.15
C LYS A 28 -5.99 5.22 -6.39
N TYR A 29 -6.08 4.08 -5.72
CA TYR A 29 -5.11 3.01 -5.82
C TYR A 29 -5.83 1.69 -6.09
N THR A 30 -5.33 0.93 -7.04
CA THR A 30 -5.85 -0.38 -7.40
C THR A 30 -4.71 -1.37 -7.37
N THR A 31 -4.92 -2.50 -6.72
CA THR A 31 -3.93 -3.59 -6.64
C THR A 31 -4.61 -4.94 -6.76
N GLU A 32 -3.88 -5.90 -7.32
CA GLU A 32 -4.30 -7.28 -7.35
C GLU A 32 -4.13 -7.91 -5.97
N VAL A 33 -5.14 -8.65 -5.53
CA VAL A 33 -5.16 -9.38 -4.26
C VAL A 33 -5.71 -10.77 -4.50
N ASN A 34 -4.94 -11.79 -4.12
CA ASN A 34 -5.34 -13.17 -4.29
C ASN A 34 -6.44 -13.56 -3.30
N GLY A 35 -7.52 -14.11 -3.85
CA GLY A 35 -8.69 -14.61 -3.13
C GLY A 35 -9.67 -15.20 -4.13
N ASN A 36 -10.63 -16.00 -3.67
CA ASN A 36 -11.46 -16.80 -4.57
C ASN A 36 -12.93 -16.90 -4.16
N CYS A 37 -13.35 -16.25 -3.06
CA CYS A 37 -14.72 -16.37 -2.57
C CYS A 37 -15.19 -15.13 -1.78
N GLU A 38 -16.47 -15.09 -1.47
CA GLU A 38 -17.11 -14.01 -0.70
C GLU A 38 -16.53 -13.82 0.70
N GLN A 39 -15.96 -14.87 1.31
CA GLN A 39 -15.27 -14.72 2.59
C GLN A 39 -13.92 -14.00 2.45
N CYS A 40 -13.20 -14.23 1.33
CA CYS A 40 -11.99 -13.47 1.00
C CYS A 40 -12.35 -12.00 0.85
N LYS A 41 -13.40 -11.69 0.08
CA LYS A 41 -13.88 -10.30 -0.11
C LYS A 41 -14.06 -9.57 1.21
N LYS A 42 -14.86 -10.14 2.11
CA LYS A 42 -15.13 -9.55 3.43
C LYS A 42 -13.84 -9.36 4.24
N ARG A 43 -12.90 -10.31 4.19
CA ARG A 43 -11.63 -10.24 4.93
C ARG A 43 -10.71 -9.16 4.35
N ILE A 44 -10.53 -9.13 3.04
CA ILE A 44 -9.69 -8.18 2.31
C ILE A 44 -10.21 -6.75 2.51
N GLU A 45 -11.51 -6.51 2.31
CA GLU A 45 -12.11 -5.20 2.49
C GLU A 45 -12.02 -4.73 3.95
N LYS A 46 -12.26 -5.63 4.91
CA LYS A 46 -12.10 -5.32 6.35
C LYS A 46 -10.65 -4.96 6.70
N ALA A 47 -9.67 -5.69 6.15
CA ALA A 47 -8.27 -5.38 6.35
C ALA A 47 -7.92 -4.01 5.73
N ALA A 48 -8.40 -3.71 4.53
CA ALA A 48 -8.22 -2.40 3.91
C ALA A 48 -8.81 -1.26 4.78
N PHE A 49 -10.04 -1.41 5.28
CA PHE A 49 -10.64 -0.40 6.15
C PHE A 49 -9.96 -0.26 7.53
N SER A 50 -9.17 -1.23 7.97
CA SER A 50 -8.37 -1.11 9.19
C SER A 50 -7.18 -0.15 9.06
N VAL A 51 -6.80 0.18 7.82
CA VAL A 51 -5.68 1.07 7.51
C VAL A 51 -6.12 2.54 7.66
N PRO A 52 -5.44 3.35 8.49
CA PRO A 52 -5.81 4.74 8.70
C PRO A 52 -5.86 5.55 7.40
N GLY A 53 -6.98 6.23 7.14
CA GLY A 53 -7.11 7.09 5.96
C GLY A 53 -7.68 6.43 4.71
N VAL A 54 -7.97 5.12 4.75
CA VAL A 54 -8.81 4.48 3.74
C VAL A 54 -10.24 5.01 3.86
N LYS A 55 -10.80 5.45 2.73
CA LYS A 55 -12.15 6.03 2.62
C LYS A 55 -13.13 5.06 1.96
N THR A 56 -12.65 4.32 0.96
CA THR A 56 -13.41 3.29 0.25
C THR A 56 -12.48 2.11 0.00
N ALA A 57 -13.02 0.91 0.04
CA ALA A 57 -12.33 -0.31 -0.36
C ALA A 57 -13.36 -1.28 -0.94
N THR A 58 -13.16 -1.71 -2.18
CA THR A 58 -13.99 -2.71 -2.84
C THR A 58 -13.10 -3.72 -3.53
N TRP A 59 -13.23 -4.99 -3.13
CA TRP A 59 -12.56 -6.09 -3.81
C TRP A 59 -13.56 -6.88 -4.64
N ASP A 60 -13.13 -7.27 -5.84
CA ASP A 60 -13.95 -7.98 -6.79
C ASP A 60 -13.42 -9.40 -7.03
N ILE A 61 -14.30 -10.40 -6.87
CA ILE A 61 -13.95 -11.83 -7.01
C ILE A 61 -13.61 -12.18 -8.46
N SER A 62 -14.20 -11.51 -9.45
CA SER A 62 -14.01 -11.89 -10.86
C SER A 62 -12.68 -11.40 -11.42
N SER A 63 -12.22 -10.23 -10.95
CA SER A 63 -11.02 -9.56 -11.44
C SER A 63 -9.83 -9.64 -10.49
N HIS A 64 -10.05 -10.10 -9.25
CA HIS A 64 -9.08 -10.12 -8.15
C HIS A 64 -8.54 -8.73 -7.80
N GLN A 65 -9.21 -7.66 -8.21
CA GLN A 65 -8.76 -6.29 -7.99
C GLN A 65 -9.38 -5.71 -6.71
N LEU A 66 -8.53 -5.13 -5.87
CA LEU A 66 -8.93 -4.25 -4.78
C LEU A 66 -8.79 -2.80 -5.23
N ALA A 67 -9.90 -2.07 -5.30
CA ALA A 67 -9.92 -0.63 -5.57
C ALA A 67 -10.12 0.16 -4.26
N VAL A 68 -9.23 1.12 -4.00
CA VAL A 68 -9.19 1.90 -2.75
C VAL A 68 -9.06 3.39 -3.05
N ILE A 69 -9.72 4.22 -2.22
CA ILE A 69 -9.40 5.64 -2.10
C ILE A 69 -8.75 5.85 -0.74
N LEU A 70 -7.50 6.28 -0.72
CA LEU A 70 -6.73 6.53 0.52
C LEU A 70 -6.27 7.98 0.64
N ASN A 71 -6.09 8.42 1.89
CA ASN A 71 -5.41 9.66 2.22
C ASN A 71 -3.91 9.40 2.51
N GLU A 72 -3.05 9.83 1.58
CA GLU A 72 -1.59 9.64 1.67
C GLU A 72 -0.90 10.37 2.84
N GLU A 73 -1.62 11.28 3.49
CA GLU A 73 -1.15 11.92 4.73
C GLU A 73 -1.21 10.96 5.92
N LYS A 74 -2.05 9.92 5.88
CA LYS A 74 -2.29 8.99 6.99
C LYS A 74 -1.71 7.60 6.79
N SER A 75 -1.63 7.13 5.55
CA SER A 75 -1.09 5.81 5.19
C SER A 75 -0.62 5.81 3.74
N SER A 76 0.13 4.80 3.35
CA SER A 76 0.62 4.58 2.00
C SER A 76 -0.01 3.33 1.36
N PRO A 77 0.08 3.17 0.03
CA PRO A 77 -0.25 1.90 -0.63
C PRO A 77 0.53 0.70 -0.07
N ALA A 78 1.77 0.91 0.39
CA ALA A 78 2.56 -0.15 1.02
C ALA A 78 1.96 -0.59 2.36
N ASP A 79 1.50 0.35 3.20
CA ASP A 79 0.82 0.01 4.46
C ASP A 79 -0.46 -0.79 4.21
N LEU A 80 -1.20 -0.44 3.14
CA LEU A 80 -2.37 -1.19 2.69
C LEU A 80 -2.02 -2.62 2.27
N ASN A 81 -1.04 -2.79 1.38
CA ASN A 81 -0.61 -4.10 0.91
C ASN A 81 -0.13 -4.99 2.08
N ASN A 82 0.61 -4.41 3.03
CA ASN A 82 1.07 -5.11 4.24
C ASN A 82 -0.10 -5.53 5.14
N ALA A 83 -1.11 -4.69 5.32
CA ALA A 83 -2.29 -5.04 6.13
C ALA A 83 -3.09 -6.20 5.52
N ILE A 84 -3.18 -6.26 4.19
CA ILE A 84 -3.85 -7.33 3.46
C ILE A 84 -3.05 -8.64 3.56
N ALA A 85 -1.74 -8.57 3.34
CA ALA A 85 -0.82 -9.71 3.53
C ALA A 85 -0.90 -10.30 4.94
N LYS A 86 -1.01 -9.45 5.95
CA LYS A 86 -1.14 -9.86 7.37
C LYS A 86 -2.43 -10.64 7.68
N VAL A 87 -3.47 -10.51 6.85
CA VAL A 87 -4.69 -11.33 6.99
C VAL A 87 -4.70 -12.57 6.08
N GLY A 88 -3.56 -12.91 5.48
CA GLY A 88 -3.33 -14.14 4.72
C GLY A 88 -3.46 -13.98 3.20
N HIS A 89 -3.76 -12.79 2.69
CA HIS A 89 -3.98 -12.56 1.26
C HIS A 89 -2.77 -11.91 0.59
N ASP A 90 -2.18 -12.59 -0.39
CA ASP A 90 -1.12 -12.04 -1.22
C ASP A 90 -1.64 -10.86 -2.02
N THR A 91 -0.83 -9.83 -2.09
CA THR A 91 -1.01 -8.69 -2.99
C THR A 91 0.06 -8.73 -4.06
N LYS A 92 -0.09 -7.92 -5.11
CA LYS A 92 0.92 -7.78 -6.17
C LYS A 92 2.33 -7.50 -5.63
N ASP A 93 2.45 -6.69 -4.58
CA ASP A 93 3.76 -6.22 -4.08
C ASP A 93 4.21 -6.92 -2.78
N VAL A 94 3.27 -7.49 -2.02
CA VAL A 94 3.53 -8.07 -0.70
C VAL A 94 2.83 -9.41 -0.56
N LYS A 95 3.63 -10.46 -0.29
CA LYS A 95 3.14 -11.80 0.02
C LYS A 95 2.85 -11.94 1.52
N ALA A 96 1.76 -12.62 1.85
CA ALA A 96 1.45 -13.06 3.21
C ALA A 96 2.54 -13.98 3.75
N THR A 97 2.72 -14.00 5.07
CA THR A 97 3.57 -15.03 5.67
C THR A 97 2.93 -16.41 5.48
N GLU A 98 3.74 -17.47 5.49
CA GLU A 98 3.19 -18.82 5.39
C GLU A 98 2.21 -19.11 6.53
N THR A 99 2.51 -18.64 7.74
CA THR A 99 1.63 -18.77 8.90
C THR A 99 0.28 -18.06 8.70
N ASP A 100 0.28 -16.82 8.20
CA ASP A 100 -0.96 -16.07 7.98
C ASP A 100 -1.81 -16.68 6.87
N TYR A 101 -1.15 -17.16 5.81
CA TYR A 101 -1.81 -17.87 4.70
C TYR A 101 -2.40 -19.20 5.15
N GLU A 102 -1.66 -19.99 5.93
CA GLU A 102 -2.13 -21.29 6.42
C GLU A 102 -3.30 -21.18 7.40
N ASN A 103 -3.44 -20.04 8.09
CA ASN A 103 -4.57 -19.71 8.95
C ASN A 103 -5.85 -19.31 8.19
N LEU A 104 -5.79 -19.17 6.86
CA LEU A 104 -6.99 -18.97 6.06
C LEU A 104 -7.90 -20.20 6.11
N HIS A 105 -9.21 -19.95 6.00
CA HIS A 105 -10.16 -21.04 5.86
C HIS A 105 -9.86 -21.85 4.60
N SER A 106 -10.19 -23.15 4.60
CA SER A 106 -9.84 -24.07 3.52
C SER A 106 -10.32 -23.59 2.14
N CYS A 107 -11.50 -22.95 2.07
CA CYS A 107 -12.00 -22.39 0.81
C CYS A 107 -11.22 -21.17 0.32
N CYS A 108 -10.53 -20.45 1.20
CA CYS A 108 -9.80 -19.22 0.90
C CYS A 108 -8.35 -19.47 0.47
N LYS A 109 -7.89 -20.72 0.51
CA LYS A 109 -6.56 -21.10 0.05
C LYS A 109 -6.52 -21.15 -1.49
N TYR A 110 -5.44 -20.64 -2.07
CA TYR A 110 -5.23 -20.53 -3.52
C TYR A 110 -3.79 -20.92 -3.87
N VAL A 111 -3.54 -21.24 -5.14
CA VAL A 111 -2.16 -21.50 -5.59
C VAL A 111 -1.40 -20.17 -5.56
N ARG A 112 -0.29 -20.13 -4.81
CA ARG A 112 0.58 -18.96 -4.71
C ARG A 112 1.62 -19.04 -5.83
N GLU A 113 1.83 -17.92 -6.53
CA GLU A 113 2.98 -17.71 -7.42
C GLU A 113 4.19 -17.20 -6.62
#